data_AF-A0A3R6RRZ1-F1
#
_entry.id   AF-A0A3R6RRZ1-F1
#
_cell.length_a   1.000
_cell.length_b   1.000
_cell.length_c   1.000
_cell.angle_alpha   90.00
_cell.angle_beta   90.00
_cell.angle_gamma   90.00
#
_symmetry.space_group_name_H-M   'P 1'
#
loop_
_entity.id
_entity.type
_entity.pdbx_description
1 polymer ?
#
loop_
_entity_poly.entity_id
_entity_poly.type
_entity_poly.pdbx_seq_one_letter_code
_entity_poly.pdbx_strand_id
1 'polypeptide(L)'
;MSIDNVISIIISILGSSVITLILSTFIFQPLQDKKKYVFEEKKRVYESIIVFAQIVLFPAEAKFSLGVARYNIQELSDDENRNNAINDLKMAIPKLKLISKDDGLVKELEKFIYQKSEEQFNILVNRLRKDLYK
;
A
#
# COMPACT_ATOMS: atom_id res chain seq x y z
N MET A 1 -46.25 -27.79 18.66
CA MET A 1 -45.92 -26.78 17.63
C MET A 1 -46.55 -27.26 16.34
N SER A 2 -47.35 -26.44 15.65
CA SER A 2 -47.99 -26.88 14.40
C SER A 2 -46.95 -27.07 13.30
N ILE A 3 -47.21 -28.02 12.40
CA ILE A 3 -46.36 -28.28 11.23
C ILE A 3 -46.21 -27.01 10.37
N ASP A 4 -47.28 -26.21 10.28
CA ASP A 4 -47.29 -24.93 9.56
C ASP A 4 -46.30 -23.92 10.14
N ASN A 5 -46.15 -23.85 11.47
CA ASN A 5 -45.18 -22.98 12.12
C ASN A 5 -43.74 -23.42 11.82
N VAL A 6 -43.49 -24.73 11.76
CA VAL A 6 -42.17 -25.28 11.42
C VAL A 6 -41.82 -24.96 9.96
N ILE A 7 -42.76 -25.13 9.03
CA ILE A 7 -42.58 -24.81 7.60
C ILE A 7 -42.31 -23.31 7.41
N SER A 8 -43.08 -22.46 8.08
CA SER A 8 -42.89 -21.00 8.02
C SER A 8 -41.50 -20.56 8.48
N ILE A 9 -41.01 -21.13 9.59
CA ILE A 9 -39.64 -20.86 10.10
C ILE A 9 -38.58 -21.27 9.07
N ILE A 10 -38.72 -22.46 8.47
CA ILE A 10 -37.76 -22.95 7.45
C ILE A 10 -37.74 -22.02 6.23
N ILE A 11 -38.91 -21.57 5.75
CA ILE A 11 -39.01 -20.63 4.61
C ILE A 11 -38.40 -19.28 4.96
N SER A 12 -38.62 -18.75 6.17
CA SER A 12 -38.01 -17.49 6.60
C SER A 12 -36.48 -17.58 6.69
N ILE A 13 -35.93 -18.68 7.20
CA ILE A 13 -34.48 -18.92 7.24
C ILE A 13 -33.92 -19.02 5.81
N LEU A 14 -34.54 -19.82 4.95
CA LEU A 14 -34.12 -19.97 3.55
C LEU A 14 -34.19 -18.63 2.79
N GLY A 15 -35.29 -17.90 2.91
CA GLY A 15 -35.46 -16.57 2.32
C GLY A 15 -34.39 -15.58 2.79
N SER A 16 -34.09 -15.57 4.10
CA SER A 16 -33.02 -14.74 4.64
C SER A 16 -31.65 -15.13 4.07
N SER A 17 -31.36 -16.42 3.95
CA SER A 17 -30.08 -16.91 3.41
C SER A 17 -29.87 -16.54 1.94
N VAL A 18 -30.93 -16.60 1.13
CA VAL A 18 -30.89 -16.20 -0.28
C VAL A 18 -30.70 -14.69 -0.42
N ILE A 19 -31.39 -13.88 0.39
CA ILE A 19 -31.21 -12.42 0.41
C ILE A 19 -29.79 -12.06 0.83
N THR A 20 -29.26 -12.69 1.87
CA THR A 20 -27.87 -12.48 2.31
C THR A 20 -26.87 -12.87 1.22
N LEU A 21 -27.09 -13.97 0.52
CA LEU A 21 -26.24 -14.39 -0.61
C LEU A 21 -26.24 -13.34 -1.73
N ILE A 22 -27.42 -12.84 -2.11
CA ILE A 22 -27.57 -11.79 -3.14
C ILE A 22 -26.83 -10.51 -2.69
N LEU A 23 -27.05 -10.03 -1.46
CA LEU A 23 -26.34 -8.85 -0.94
C LEU A 23 -24.82 -9.07 -0.88
N SER A 24 -24.38 -10.25 -0.48
CA SER A 24 -22.95 -10.61 -0.45
C SER A 24 -22.33 -10.53 -1.84
N THR A 25 -22.89 -11.23 -2.81
CA THR A 25 -22.33 -11.35 -4.16
C THR A 25 -22.38 -10.04 -4.93
N PHE A 26 -23.49 -9.31 -4.85
CA PHE A 26 -23.70 -8.13 -5.70
C PHE A 26 -23.30 -6.81 -5.02
N ILE A 27 -23.15 -6.76 -3.70
CA ILE A 27 -22.84 -5.53 -2.97
C ILE A 27 -21.56 -5.68 -2.15
N PHE A 28 -21.52 -6.62 -1.19
CA PHE A 28 -20.42 -6.65 -0.21
C PHE A 28 -19.09 -7.11 -0.81
N GLN A 29 -19.07 -8.18 -1.61
CA GLN A 29 -17.86 -8.67 -2.27
C GLN A 29 -17.24 -7.61 -3.19
N PRO A 30 -17.97 -6.99 -4.14
CA PRO A 30 -17.41 -5.92 -4.98
C PRO A 30 -16.84 -4.75 -4.18
N LEU A 31 -17.49 -4.35 -3.08
CA LEU A 31 -16.98 -3.30 -2.20
C LEU A 31 -15.70 -3.71 -1.47
N GLN A 32 -15.62 -4.95 -1.00
CA GLN A 32 -14.42 -5.49 -0.36
C GLN A 32 -13.25 -5.60 -1.36
N ASP A 33 -13.51 -6.10 -2.56
CA ASP A 33 -12.50 -6.23 -3.61
C ASP A 33 -11.95 -4.87 -4.03
N LYS A 34 -12.82 -3.86 -4.19
CA LYS A 34 -12.40 -2.49 -4.47
C LYS A 34 -11.52 -1.92 -3.35
N LYS A 35 -11.89 -2.12 -2.09
CA LYS A 35 -11.09 -1.69 -0.94
C LYS A 35 -9.74 -2.40 -0.90
N LYS A 36 -9.73 -3.72 -1.13
CA LYS A 36 -8.51 -4.53 -1.19
C LYS A 36 -7.59 -4.05 -2.30
N TYR A 37 -8.12 -3.81 -3.49
CA TYR A 37 -7.35 -3.29 -4.62
C TYR A 37 -6.68 -1.95 -4.29
N VAL A 38 -7.43 -1.00 -3.72
CA VAL A 38 -6.89 0.31 -3.32
C VAL A 38 -5.80 0.15 -2.25
N PHE A 39 -6.02 -0.72 -1.27
CA PHE A 39 -5.03 -1.00 -0.23
C PHE A 39 -3.74 -1.61 -0.79
N GLU A 40 -3.83 -2.62 -1.65
CA GLU A 40 -2.67 -3.27 -2.26
C GLU A 40 -1.87 -2.32 -3.16
N GLU A 41 -2.56 -1.47 -3.94
CA GLU A 41 -1.88 -0.47 -4.78
C GLU A 41 -1.13 0.56 -3.93
N LYS A 42 -1.77 1.02 -2.85
CA LYS A 42 -1.16 1.93 -1.88
C LYS A 42 0.06 1.31 -1.20
N LYS A 43 -0.07 0.08 -0.72
CA LYS A 43 1.01 -0.70 -0.11
C LYS A 43 2.20 -0.83 -1.06
N ARG A 44 1.96 -1.21 -2.32
CA ARG A 44 3.01 -1.38 -3.34
C ARG A 44 3.80 -0.10 -3.58
N VAL A 45 3.12 1.04 -3.72
CA VAL A 45 3.79 2.33 -3.90
C VAL A 45 4.63 2.68 -2.66
N TYR A 46 4.11 2.42 -1.46
CA TYR A 46 4.80 2.76 -0.22
C TYR A 46 6.03 1.91 0.01
N GLU A 47 5.93 0.60 -0.24
CA GLU A 47 7.09 -0.30 -0.22
C GLU A 47 8.16 0.15 -1.21
N SER A 48 7.76 0.58 -2.41
CA SER A 48 8.71 1.12 -3.39
C SER A 48 9.42 2.39 -2.90
N ILE A 49 8.68 3.33 -2.29
CA ILE A 49 9.26 4.55 -1.71
C ILE A 49 10.28 4.20 -0.62
N ILE A 50 9.94 3.25 0.27
CA ILE A 50 10.82 2.81 1.34
C ILE A 50 12.10 2.21 0.77
N VAL A 51 12.00 1.33 -0.22
CA VAL A 51 13.15 0.68 -0.86
C VAL A 51 14.07 1.72 -1.51
N PHE A 52 13.53 2.66 -2.27
CA PHE A 52 14.37 3.70 -2.88
C PHE A 52 15.01 4.62 -1.85
N ALA A 53 14.30 4.97 -0.78
CA ALA A 53 14.88 5.73 0.31
C ALA A 53 16.01 4.97 1.02
N GLN A 54 15.89 3.65 1.17
CA GLN A 54 16.97 2.81 1.70
C GLN A 54 18.17 2.75 0.77
N ILE A 55 17.97 2.64 -0.55
CA ILE A 55 19.08 2.75 -1.53
C ILE A 55 19.78 4.10 -1.41
N VAL A 56 19.02 5.19 -1.22
CA VAL A 56 19.57 6.53 -1.04
C VAL A 56 20.41 6.66 0.23
N LEU A 57 20.09 5.94 1.31
CA LEU A 57 20.83 6.00 2.58
C LEU A 57 22.02 5.03 2.58
N PHE A 58 21.78 3.78 2.17
CA PHE A 58 22.65 2.62 2.36
C PHE A 58 22.88 1.88 1.02
N PRO A 59 23.51 2.51 0.02
CA PRO A 59 23.65 1.90 -1.31
C PRO A 59 24.54 0.66 -1.32
N ALA A 60 25.57 0.61 -0.45
CA ALA A 60 26.47 -0.53 -0.36
C ALA A 60 25.72 -1.77 0.16
N GLU A 61 24.89 -1.60 1.18
CA GLU A 61 24.05 -2.66 1.74
C GLU A 61 22.92 -3.03 0.78
N ALA A 62 22.34 -2.04 0.10
CA ALA A 62 21.27 -2.27 -0.86
C ALA A 62 21.70 -3.24 -1.96
N LYS A 63 22.94 -3.17 -2.47
CA LYS A 63 23.47 -4.10 -3.50
C LYS A 63 23.27 -5.57 -3.18
N PHE A 64 23.25 -5.92 -1.90
CA PHE A 64 23.15 -7.30 -1.44
C PHE A 64 21.76 -7.65 -0.91
N SER A 65 20.81 -6.71 -0.92
CA SER A 65 19.45 -6.93 -0.42
C SER A 65 18.56 -7.62 -1.46
N LEU A 66 17.84 -8.66 -1.03
CA LEU A 66 16.88 -9.39 -1.88
C LEU A 66 15.72 -8.50 -2.35
N GLY A 67 15.37 -7.46 -1.59
CA GLY A 67 14.26 -6.54 -1.90
C GLY A 67 14.50 -5.67 -3.13
N VAL A 68 15.72 -5.66 -3.65
CA VAL A 68 16.16 -4.83 -4.77
C VAL A 68 16.76 -5.63 -5.92
N ALA A 69 16.62 -6.96 -5.89
CA ALA A 69 17.11 -7.86 -6.95
C ALA A 69 16.54 -7.57 -8.35
N ARG A 70 15.44 -6.82 -8.44
CA ARG A 70 14.83 -6.38 -9.71
C ARG A 70 15.49 -5.15 -10.34
N TYR A 71 16.47 -4.54 -9.68
CA TYR A 71 17.17 -3.36 -10.15
C TYR A 71 18.63 -3.71 -10.46
N ASN A 72 19.25 -3.04 -11.43
CA ASN A 72 20.66 -3.27 -11.82
C ASN A 72 21.66 -2.69 -10.80
N ILE A 73 21.29 -2.64 -9.52
CA ILE A 73 22.03 -1.91 -8.50
C ILE A 73 23.42 -2.50 -8.21
N GLN A 74 23.62 -3.79 -8.51
CA GLN A 74 24.90 -4.47 -8.31
C GLN A 74 25.96 -4.04 -9.34
N GLU A 75 25.52 -3.65 -10.54
CA GLU A 75 26.39 -3.22 -11.64
C GLU A 75 26.75 -1.73 -11.54
N LEU A 76 25.89 -0.95 -10.87
CA LEU A 76 26.04 0.49 -10.74
C LEU A 76 26.94 0.87 -9.55
N SER A 77 27.61 2.01 -9.69
CA SER A 77 28.28 2.67 -8.56
C SER A 77 27.27 3.11 -7.49
N ASP A 78 27.76 3.37 -6.29
CA ASP A 78 26.91 3.84 -5.19
C ASP A 78 26.27 5.19 -5.51
N ASP A 79 27.00 6.09 -6.18
CA ASP A 79 26.49 7.40 -6.58
C ASP A 79 25.42 7.29 -7.68
N GLU A 80 25.60 6.42 -8.67
CA GLU A 80 24.57 6.13 -9.67
C GLU A 80 23.30 5.55 -9.04
N ASN A 81 23.46 4.61 -8.10
CA ASN A 81 22.34 4.05 -7.35
C ASN A 81 21.58 5.10 -6.56
N ARG A 82 22.29 5.98 -5.83
CA ARG A 82 21.67 7.09 -5.10
C ARG A 82 20.92 8.03 -6.05
N ASN A 83 21.53 8.41 -7.17
CA ASN A 83 20.92 9.33 -8.14
C ASN A 83 19.66 8.73 -8.79
N ASN A 84 19.72 7.46 -9.19
CA ASN A 84 18.57 6.76 -9.76
C ASN A 84 17.44 6.63 -8.75
N ALA A 85 17.74 6.21 -7.52
CA ALA A 85 16.74 6.11 -6.46
C ALA A 85 16.10 7.46 -6.11
N ILE A 86 16.86 8.57 -6.13
CA ILE A 86 16.28 9.92 -5.97
C ILE A 86 15.32 10.25 -7.11
N ASN A 87 15.64 9.89 -8.36
CA ASN A 87 14.74 10.11 -9.50
C ASN A 87 13.46 9.28 -9.36
N ASP A 88 13.56 8.03 -8.92
CA ASP A 88 12.41 7.19 -8.65
C ASP A 88 11.53 7.75 -7.52
N LEU A 89 12.12 8.28 -6.45
CA LEU A 89 11.38 8.96 -5.38
C LEU A 89 10.64 10.20 -5.90
N LYS A 90 11.25 11.00 -6.78
CA LYS A 90 10.57 12.14 -7.43
C LYS A 90 9.40 11.67 -8.30
N MET A 91 9.58 10.57 -9.05
CA MET A 91 8.53 9.98 -9.88
C MET A 91 7.39 9.36 -9.05
N ALA A 92 7.63 9.01 -7.79
CA ALA A 92 6.60 8.53 -6.89
C ALA A 92 5.66 9.65 -6.41
N ILE A 93 6.07 10.93 -6.42
CA ILE A 93 5.29 12.05 -5.89
C ILE A 93 3.89 12.18 -6.53
N PRO A 94 3.74 12.17 -7.88
CA PRO A 94 2.41 12.24 -8.50
C PRO A 94 1.51 11.07 -8.09
N LYS A 95 2.06 9.84 -8.04
CA LYS A 95 1.29 8.65 -7.62
C LYS A 95 0.87 8.76 -6.16
N LEU A 96 1.77 9.24 -5.29
CA LEU A 96 1.50 9.46 -3.88
C LEU A 96 0.34 10.43 -3.67
N LYS A 97 0.29 11.54 -4.44
CA LYS A 97 -0.82 12.51 -4.41
C LYS A 97 -2.17 11.91 -4.80
N LEU A 98 -2.18 10.88 -5.66
CA LEU A 98 -3.42 10.24 -6.11
C LEU A 98 -3.96 9.22 -5.12
N ILE A 99 -3.08 8.52 -4.40
CA ILE A 99 -3.45 7.36 -3.56
C ILE A 99 -3.49 7.69 -2.05
N SER A 100 -2.81 8.75 -1.63
CA SER A 100 -2.78 9.23 -0.25
C SER A 100 -3.86 10.29 -0.02
N LYS A 101 -4.46 10.30 1.17
CA LYS A 101 -5.28 11.42 1.65
C LYS A 101 -4.52 12.31 2.65
N ASP A 102 -3.27 11.96 2.97
CA ASP A 102 -2.41 12.72 3.86
C ASP A 102 -1.51 13.68 3.08
N ASP A 103 -1.92 14.95 3.03
CA ASP A 103 -1.18 16.03 2.35
C ASP A 103 0.23 16.25 2.91
N GLY A 104 0.47 15.88 4.17
CA GLY A 104 1.81 16.00 4.75
C GLY A 104 2.75 14.89 4.30
N LEU A 105 2.24 13.77 3.78
CA LEU A 105 3.07 12.65 3.31
C LEU A 105 3.97 13.04 2.14
N VAL A 106 3.43 13.81 1.20
CA VAL A 106 4.20 14.38 0.07
C VAL A 106 5.32 15.29 0.59
N LYS A 107 5.00 16.14 1.58
CA LYS A 107 6.00 17.04 2.17
C LYS A 107 7.13 16.27 2.86
N GLU A 108 6.82 15.19 3.57
CA GLU A 108 7.84 14.36 4.22
C GLU A 108 8.72 13.61 3.19
N LEU A 109 8.16 13.21 2.04
CA LEU A 109 8.93 12.65 0.93
C LEU A 109 9.85 13.70 0.29
N GLU A 110 9.33 14.89 0.02
CA GLU A 110 10.12 16.01 -0.54
C GLU A 110 11.27 16.42 0.41
N LYS A 111 11.00 16.50 1.71
CA LYS A 111 12.04 16.72 2.73
C LYS A 111 13.09 15.62 2.72
N PHE A 112 12.68 14.35 2.62
CA PHE A 112 13.63 13.24 2.53
C PHE A 112 14.52 13.36 1.29
N ILE A 113 13.95 13.64 0.12
CA ILE A 113 14.71 13.84 -1.13
C ILE A 113 15.77 14.95 -0.97
N TYR A 114 15.44 16.02 -0.23
CA TYR A 114 16.38 17.10 0.05
C TYR A 114 17.45 16.69 1.07
N GLN A 115 17.02 16.29 2.28
CA GLN A 115 17.86 16.08 3.46
C GLN A 115 18.62 14.75 3.45
N LYS A 116 18.02 13.68 2.92
CA LYS A 116 18.59 12.32 2.82
C LYS A 116 19.12 11.81 4.16
N SER A 117 18.43 12.11 5.26
CA SER A 117 18.80 11.68 6.61
C SER A 117 17.96 10.51 7.09
N GLU A 118 18.54 9.68 7.96
CA GLU A 118 17.82 8.57 8.62
C GLU A 118 16.66 9.06 9.48
N GLU A 119 16.82 10.20 10.15
CA GLU A 119 15.74 10.81 10.94
C GLU A 119 14.51 11.12 10.07
N GLN A 120 14.73 11.78 8.93
CA GLN A 120 13.65 12.12 8.02
C GLN A 120 13.07 10.87 7.35
N PHE A 121 13.88 9.84 7.09
CA PHE A 121 13.39 8.53 6.65
C PHE A 121 12.44 7.89 7.68
N ASN A 122 12.81 7.89 8.96
CA ASN A 122 11.96 7.33 10.02
C ASN A 122 10.63 8.08 10.14
N ILE A 123 10.63 9.41 10.01
CA ILE A 123 9.42 10.23 9.96
C ILE A 123 8.54 9.82 8.77
N LEU A 124 9.14 9.72 7.56
CA LEU A 124 8.46 9.32 6.34
C LEU A 124 7.82 7.93 6.47
N VAL A 125 8.59 6.93 6.92
CA VAL A 125 8.11 5.54 7.10
C VAL A 125 6.95 5.49 8.09
N ASN A 126 7.06 6.19 9.21
CA ASN A 126 5.99 6.24 10.21
C ASN A 126 4.71 6.84 9.63
N ARG A 127 4.83 7.86 8.78
CA ARG A 127 3.68 8.49 8.14
C ARG A 127 3.07 7.61 7.04
N LEU A 128 3.89 6.96 6.21
CA LEU A 128 3.44 5.95 5.23
C LEU A 128 2.64 4.83 5.91
N ARG A 129 3.14 4.29 7.03
CA ARG A 129 2.43 3.26 7.81
C ARG A 129 1.10 3.76 8.34
N LYS A 130 1.07 4.95 8.95
CA LYS A 130 -0.17 5.54 9.48
C LYS A 130 -1.20 5.78 8.38
N ASP A 131 -0.78 6.22 7.20
CA ASP A 131 -1.70 6.45 6.09
C ASP A 131 -2.20 5.13 5.46
N LEU A 132 -1.36 4.08 5.40
CA LEU A 132 -1.73 2.78 4.82
C LEU A 132 -2.86 2.07 5.60
N TYR A 133 -2.85 2.15 6.93
CA TYR A 133 -3.78 1.43 7.80
C TYR A 133 -4.95 2.28 8.33
N LYS A 134 -5.16 3.48 7.79
CA LYS A 134 -6.35 4.30 8.02
C LYS A 134 -7.46 3.96 7.04
#